data_AF-A0A0W8E2B0-F1
#
_entry.id   AF-A0A0W8E2B0-F1
#
_cell.length_a   1.000
_cell.length_b   1.000
_cell.length_c   1.000
_cell.angle_alpha   90.00
_cell.angle_beta   90.00
_cell.angle_gamma   90.00
#
_symmetry.space_group_name_H-M   'P 1'
#
loop_
_entity.id
_entity.type
_entity.pdbx_description
1 polymer ?
#
loop_
_entity_poly.entity_id
_entity_poly.type
_entity_poly.pdbx_seq_one_letter_code
_entity_poly.pdbx_strand_id
1 'polypeptide(L)' 'MKKGFVMNDERLKNPKKFGADYFDELLERIRDIRASEKRFYQKVKDIYALSIDYDPQVEMSREFFASVQNKLHY' A
#
# COMPACT_ATOMS: atom_id res chain seq x y z
N MET A 1 -0.53 18.02 3.26
CA MET A 1 0.88 17.98 2.82
C MET A 1 1.18 16.62 2.21
N LYS A 2 1.30 16.52 0.88
CA LYS A 2 1.91 15.33 0.26
C LYS A 2 3.41 15.41 0.57
N LYS A 3 3.92 14.59 1.48
CA LYS A 3 5.37 14.46 1.70
C LYS A 3 5.93 13.74 0.47
N GLY A 4 6.55 14.49 -0.43
CA GLY A 4 7.36 13.91 -1.50
C GLY A 4 8.61 13.32 -0.87
N PHE A 5 8.80 12.00 -1.00
CA PHE A 5 9.97 11.32 -0.47
C PHE A 5 11.06 11.34 -1.54
N VAL A 6 12.06 12.23 -1.38
CA VAL A 6 13.29 12.19 -2.18
C VAL A 6 14.18 11.11 -1.55
N MET A 7 14.33 9.98 -2.25
CA MET A 7 15.22 8.91 -1.84
C MET A 7 16.66 9.34 -2.14
N ASN A 8 17.55 9.25 -1.15
CA ASN A 8 18.95 9.66 -1.34
C ASN A 8 19.80 8.46 -1.76
N ASP A 9 19.87 8.24 -3.07
CA ASP A 9 20.52 7.07 -3.70
C ASP A 9 22.00 6.91 -3.34
N GLU A 10 22.70 8.02 -3.05
CA GLU A 10 24.11 7.99 -2.63
C GLU A 10 24.31 7.36 -1.25
N ARG A 11 23.37 7.61 -0.31
CA ARG A 11 23.39 7.00 1.03
C ARG A 11 22.97 5.54 1.02
N LEU A 12 22.15 5.14 0.04
CA LEU A 12 21.76 3.74 -0.15
C LEU A 12 22.93 2.87 -0.64
N LYS A 13 23.79 3.43 -1.51
CA LYS A 13 24.92 2.71 -2.13
C LYS A 13 26.17 2.63 -1.26
N ASN A 14 26.32 3.47 -0.24
CA ASN A 14 27.50 3.52 0.64
C ASN A 14 27.13 3.35 2.13
N PRO A 15 26.96 2.10 2.60
CA PRO A 15 26.73 1.83 4.02
C PRO A 15 28.04 1.97 4.79
N LYS A 16 28.51 3.20 5.04
CA LYS A 16 29.47 3.42 6.15
C LYS A 16 28.75 3.03 7.45
N LYS A 17 29.50 2.58 8.48
CA LYS A 17 29.07 1.97 9.78
C LYS A 17 27.86 2.59 10.55
N PHE A 18 27.27 3.68 10.07
CA PHE A 18 26.01 4.30 10.51
C PHE A 18 24.78 3.95 9.62
N GLY A 19 24.92 3.06 8.63
CA GLY A 19 23.93 2.82 7.57
C GLY A 19 22.95 1.65 7.78
N ALA A 20 23.12 0.82 8.83
CA ALA A 20 22.20 -0.30 9.10
C ALA A 20 20.80 0.22 9.48
N ASP A 21 20.74 1.18 10.40
CA ASP A 21 19.49 1.75 10.91
C ASP A 21 18.66 2.45 9.81
N TYR A 22 19.30 3.02 8.79
CA TYR A 22 18.61 3.73 7.71
C TYR A 22 17.87 2.77 6.76
N PHE A 23 18.47 1.61 6.47
CA PHE A 23 17.82 0.60 5.64
C PHE A 23 16.65 -0.05 6.37
N ASP A 24 16.81 -0.31 7.66
CA ASP A 24 15.75 -0.84 8.50
C ASP A 24 14.58 0.15 8.66
N GLU A 25 14.85 1.46 8.82
CA GLU A 25 13.80 2.49 8.81
C GLU A 25 13.05 2.52 7.48
N LEU A 26 13.75 2.41 6.35
CA LEU A 26 13.12 2.35 5.03
C LEU A 26 12.24 1.09 4.88
N LEU A 27 12.72 -0.06 5.34
CA LEU A 27 11.95 -1.31 5.34
C LEU A 27 10.71 -1.22 6.23
N GLU A 28 10.83 -0.65 7.43
CA GLU A 28 9.71 -0.43 8.35
C GLU A 28 8.68 0.50 7.72
N ARG A 29 9.13 1.57 7.07
CA ARG A 29 8.25 2.53 6.40
C ARG A 29 7.54 1.94 5.19
N ILE A 30 8.22 1.11 4.39
CA ILE A 30 7.60 0.34 3.30
C ILE A 30 6.55 -0.62 3.87
N ARG A 31 6.84 -1.30 4.98
CA ARG A 31 5.86 -2.16 5.67
C ARG A 31 4.66 -1.38 6.17
N ASP A 32 4.86 -0.18 6.72
CA ASP A 32 3.77 0.69 7.17
C ASP A 32 2.88 1.17 6.02
N ILE A 33 3.49 1.52 4.87
CA ILE A 33 2.75 1.86 3.64
C ILE A 33 1.92 0.66 3.19
N ARG A 34 2.53 -0.53 3.09
CA ARG A 34 1.86 -1.80 2.72
C ARG A 34 0.74 -2.18 3.70
N ALA A 35 0.96 -1.99 5.00
CA ALA A 35 -0.04 -2.25 6.04
C ALA A 35 -1.22 -1.28 5.92
N SER A 36 -0.94 -0.02 5.57
CA SER A 36 -1.94 1.01 5.32
C SER A 36 -2.77 0.69 4.07
N GLU A 37 -2.14 0.22 2.98
CA GLU A 37 -2.82 -0.26 1.77
C GLU A 37 -3.72 -1.46 2.06
N LYS A 38 -3.24 -2.44 2.85
CA LYS A 38 -4.06 -3.59 3.27
C LYS A 38 -5.27 -3.16 4.09
N ARG A 39 -5.08 -2.24 5.05
CA ARG A 39 -6.19 -1.67 5.86
C ARG A 39 -7.18 -0.90 5.00
N PHE A 40 -6.69 -0.16 4.00
CA PHE A 40 -7.53 0.56 3.05
C PHE A 40 -8.39 -0.42 2.22
N TYR A 41 -7.77 -1.46 1.67
CA TYR A 41 -8.49 -2.51 0.92
C TYR A 41 -9.56 -3.20 1.78
N GLN A 42 -9.25 -3.52 3.04
CA GLN A 42 -10.21 -4.11 3.97
C GLN A 42 -11.41 -3.18 4.20
N LYS A 43 -11.18 -1.89 4.45
CA LYS A 43 -12.27 -0.91 4.62
C LYS A 43 -13.16 -0.77 3.38
N VAL A 44 -12.56 -0.74 2.18
CA VAL A 44 -13.32 -0.68 0.92
C VAL A 44 -14.19 -1.93 0.77
N LYS A 45 -13.64 -3.10 1.07
CA LYS A 45 -14.40 -4.35 1.07
C LYS A 45 -15.55 -4.33 2.08
N ASP A 46 -15.30 -3.87 3.31
CA ASP A 46 -16.32 -3.82 4.36
C ASP A 46 -17.47 -2.86 3.98
N ILE A 47 -17.16 -1.69 3.40
CA ILE A 47 -18.18 -0.75 2.91
C ILE A 47 -18.96 -1.36 1.75
N TYR A 48 -18.27 -1.98 0.80
CA TYR A 48 -18.92 -2.58 -0.36
C TYR A 48 -19.80 -3.79 0.02
N ALA A 49 -19.44 -4.55 1.04
CA ALA A 49 -20.24 -5.65 1.57
C ALA A 49 -21.52 -5.19 2.29
N LEU A 50 -21.60 -3.94 2.75
CA LEU A 50 -22.82 -3.35 3.33
C LEU A 50 -23.83 -2.89 2.25
N SER A 51 -23.47 -3.00 0.97
CA SER A 51 -24.37 -2.62 -0.13
C SER A 51 -25.52 -3.61 -0.22
N ILE A 52 -26.74 -3.10 -0.38
CA ILE A 52 -27.98 -3.91 -0.42
C ILE A 52 -27.95 -4.99 -1.51
N ASP A 53 -27.25 -4.72 -2.63
CA ASP A 53 -27.15 -5.60 -3.79
C ASP A 53 -25.78 -6.33 -3.88
N TYR A 54 -25.06 -6.45 -2.77
CA TYR A 54 -23.76 -7.11 -2.77
C TYR A 54 -23.88 -8.62 -3.01
N ASP A 55 -23.41 -9.08 -4.17
CA ASP A 55 -23.17 -10.49 -4.45
C ASP A 55 -21.69 -10.68 -4.85
N PRO A 56 -20.90 -11.43 -4.05
CA PRO A 56 -19.49 -11.68 -4.33
C PRO A 56 -19.23 -12.45 -5.64
N GLN A 57 -20.25 -13.07 -6.24
CA GLN A 57 -20.12 -13.81 -7.49
C GLN A 57 -20.43 -12.97 -8.73
N VAL A 58 -20.98 -11.76 -8.56
CA VAL A 58 -21.31 -10.89 -9.69
C VAL A 58 -20.03 -10.32 -10.30
N GLU A 59 -19.97 -10.34 -11.62
CA GLU A 59 -18.82 -9.89 -12.41
C GLU A 59 -18.45 -8.43 -12.10
N MET A 60 -19.44 -7.56 -11.93
CA MET A 60 -19.27 -6.15 -11.55
C MET A 60 -18.48 -5.99 -10.23
N SER A 61 -18.74 -6.83 -9.23
CA SER A 61 -18.01 -6.78 -7.95
C SER A 61 -16.56 -7.24 -8.13
N ARG A 62 -16.31 -8.25 -8.96
CA ARG A 62 -14.96 -8.72 -9.28
C ARG A 62 -14.16 -7.67 -10.04
N GLU A 63 -14.76 -7.03 -11.03
CA GLU A 63 -14.15 -5.94 -11.80
C GLU A 63 -13.83 -4.72 -10.92
N PHE A 64 -14.73 -4.37 -10.00
CA PHE A 64 -14.52 -3.29 -9.05
C PHE A 64 -13.29 -3.54 -8.17
N PHE A 65 -13.19 -4.72 -7.53
CA PHE A 65 -12.03 -5.04 -6.70
C PHE A 65 -10.73 -5.17 -7.50
N ALA A 66 -10.78 -5.71 -8.73
CA ALA A 66 -9.62 -5.77 -9.62
C ALA A 66 -9.12 -4.36 -10.00
N SER A 67 -10.03 -3.43 -10.28
CA SER A 67 -9.70 -2.03 -10.56
C SER A 67 -9.08 -1.31 -9.35
N VAL A 68 -9.63 -1.52 -8.15
CA VAL A 68 -9.08 -0.97 -6.90
C VAL A 68 -7.69 -1.54 -6.62
N GLN A 69 -7.49 -2.84 -6.81
CA GLN A 69 -6.19 -3.49 -6.61
C GLN A 69 -5.14 -2.99 -7.61
N ASN A 70 -5.50 -2.83 -8.89
CA ASN A 70 -4.59 -2.29 -9.90
C ASN A 70 -4.16 -0.85 -9.60
N LYS A 71 -5.04 -0.03 -9.03
CA LYS A 71 -4.74 1.36 -8.63
C LYS A 71 -3.89 1.47 -7.35
N LEU A 72 -3.81 0.41 -6.54
CA LEU A 72 -2.99 0.38 -5.31
C LEU A 72 -1.59 -0.19 -5.56
N HIS A 73 -1.40 -0.95 -6.64
CA HIS A 73 -0.11 -1.52 -7.02
C HIS A 73 0.77 -0.59 -7.89
N TYR A 74 0.30 0.61 -8.23
CA TYR A 74 0.98 1.59 -9.09
C TYR A 74 1.13 2.94 -8.39
#